data_AF-A0A2W4VXF6-F1
#
_entry.id   AF-A0A2W4VXF6-F1
#
_cell.length_a   1.000
_cell.length_b   1.000
_cell.length_c   1.000
_cell.angle_alpha   90.00
_cell.angle_beta   90.00
_cell.angle_gamma   90.00
#
_symmetry.space_group_name_H-M   'P 1'
#
loop_
_entity.id
_entity.type
_entity.pdbx_description
1 polymer ?
#
loop_
_entity_poly.entity_id
_entity_poly.type
_entity_poly.pdbx_seq_one_letter_code
_entity_poly.pdbx_strand_id
1 'polypeptide(L)'
;MSQKTIRCRLIASEATRQAIWHLMAERNTPLINQALHQVPQYPDFLTWQRRGTLPDVVAKKLIDALKPYPRFSDQPVWYYISAQKQVTYTRRVEYLY
;
A
#
# COMPACT_ATOMS: atom_id res chain seq x y z
N MET A 1 37.47 -0.18 -15.84
CA MET A 1 36.09 0.19 -15.46
C MET A 1 36.14 1.42 -14.57
N SER A 2 35.34 2.46 -14.85
CA SER A 2 35.31 3.69 -14.06
C SER A 2 34.09 3.66 -13.14
N GLN A 3 34.31 3.72 -11.83
CA GLN A 3 33.25 3.82 -10.82
C GLN A 3 32.69 5.25 -10.83
N LYS A 4 31.43 5.42 -11.25
CA LYS A 4 30.74 6.71 -11.26
C LYS A 4 29.86 6.85 -10.03
N THR A 5 30.20 7.80 -9.15
CA THR A 5 29.40 8.11 -7.96
C THR A 5 28.44 9.24 -8.27
N ILE A 6 27.14 8.96 -8.21
CA ILE A 6 26.08 9.98 -8.33
C ILE A 6 25.71 10.45 -6.92
N ARG A 7 25.91 11.74 -6.63
CA ARG A 7 25.51 12.35 -5.37
C ARG A 7 24.25 13.19 -5.58
N CYS A 8 23.09 12.61 -5.31
CA CYS A 8 21.81 13.31 -5.33
C CYS A 8 21.48 13.84 -3.93
N ARG A 9 20.98 15.08 -3.85
CA ARG A 9 20.37 15.63 -2.64
C ARG A 9 18.87 15.75 -2.88
N LEU A 10 18.08 14.94 -2.18
CA LEU A 10 16.62 15.07 -2.18
C LEU A 10 16.25 16.31 -1.36
N ILE A 11 15.99 17.41 -2.06
CA ILE A 11 15.48 18.65 -1.48
C ILE A 11 14.06 18.85 -2.00
N ALA A 12 13.10 18.95 -1.10
CA ALA A 12 11.72 19.32 -1.39
C ALA A 12 11.37 20.55 -0.55
N SER A 13 10.54 21.45 -1.07
CA SER A 13 10.01 22.56 -0.28
C SER A 13 9.15 22.03 0.87
N GLU A 14 8.90 22.85 1.89
CA GLU A 14 8.01 22.46 2.99
C GLU A 14 6.61 22.09 2.48
N ALA A 15 6.05 22.91 1.59
CA ALA A 15 4.75 22.65 0.97
C ALA A 15 4.72 21.29 0.25
N THR A 16 5.79 20.93 -0.47
CA THR A 16 5.89 19.62 -1.13
C THR A 16 5.96 18.48 -0.10
N ARG A 17 6.72 18.63 0.99
CA ARG A 17 6.79 17.62 2.05
C ARG A 17 5.43 17.43 2.74
N GLN A 18 4.72 18.52 3.03
CA GLN A 18 3.37 18.49 3.59
C GLN A 18 2.39 17.78 2.66
N ALA A 19 2.42 18.09 1.36
CA ALA A 19 1.58 17.43 0.36
C ALA A 19 1.86 15.92 0.26
N ILE A 20 3.14 15.52 0.25
CA ILE A 20 3.54 14.10 0.26
C ILE A 20 3.08 13.42 1.55
N TRP A 21 3.27 14.06 2.70
CA TRP A 21 2.81 13.54 3.99
C TRP A 21 1.30 13.32 3.99
N HIS A 22 0.51 14.29 3.51
CA HIS A 22 -0.94 14.14 3.41
C HIS A 22 -1.34 12.95 2.53
N LEU A 23 -0.71 12.78 1.36
CA LEU A 23 -0.96 11.64 0.49
C LEU A 23 -0.62 10.30 1.17
N MET A 24 0.52 10.23 1.87
CA MET A 24 0.98 9.01 2.52
C MET A 24 0.19 8.65 3.78
N ALA A 25 0.04 9.60 4.70
CA ALA A 25 -0.53 9.39 6.03
C ALA A 25 -2.06 9.46 6.03
N GLU A 26 -2.65 10.42 5.32
CA GLU A 26 -4.10 10.70 5.43
C GLU A 26 -4.92 9.96 4.37
N ARG A 27 -4.31 9.52 3.26
CA ARG A 27 -5.03 8.82 2.18
C ARG A 27 -4.54 7.39 1.98
N ASN A 28 -3.27 7.22 1.66
CA ASN A 28 -2.72 5.93 1.26
C ASN A 28 -2.67 4.93 2.42
N THR A 29 -2.24 5.35 3.61
CA THR A 29 -2.21 4.48 4.80
C THR A 29 -3.62 4.00 5.20
N PRO A 30 -4.64 4.87 5.30
CA PRO A 30 -6.02 4.44 5.52
C PRO A 30 -6.56 3.49 4.46
N LEU A 31 -6.22 3.70 3.17
CA LEU A 31 -6.58 2.79 2.09
C LEU A 31 -5.98 1.39 2.30
N ILE A 32 -4.69 1.31 2.62
CA ILE A 32 -3.99 0.04 2.90
C ILE A 32 -4.63 -0.66 4.10
N ASN A 33 -4.84 0.06 5.19
CA ASN A 33 -5.44 -0.50 6.41
C ASN A 33 -6.85 -1.04 6.14
N GLN A 34 -7.67 -0.27 5.41
CA GLN A 34 -9.02 -0.69 5.04
C GLN A 34 -9.00 -1.97 4.18
N ALA A 35 -8.07 -2.07 3.23
CA ALA A 35 -7.90 -3.28 2.42
C ALA A 35 -7.47 -4.48 3.29
N LEU A 36 -6.49 -4.29 4.19
CA LEU A 36 -6.04 -5.33 5.12
C LEU A 36 -7.15 -5.80 6.08
N HIS A 37 -8.05 -4.92 6.49
CA HIS A 37 -9.24 -5.31 7.28
C HIS A 37 -10.25 -6.14 6.49
N GLN A 38 -10.29 -6.00 5.15
CA GLN A 38 -11.18 -6.77 4.28
C GLN A 38 -10.61 -8.12 3.85
N VAL A 39 -9.28 -8.26 3.81
CA VAL A 39 -8.61 -9.52 3.40
C VAL A 39 -9.10 -10.75 4.19
N PRO A 40 -9.24 -10.72 5.54
CA PRO A 40 -9.74 -11.86 6.32
C PRO A 40 -11.18 -12.28 6.02
N GLN A 41 -11.96 -11.45 5.32
CA GLN A 41 -13.35 -11.73 4.98
C GLN A 41 -13.48 -12.67 3.77
N TYR A 42 -12.38 -12.94 3.06
CA TYR A 42 -12.36 -13.89 1.95
C TYR A 42 -12.34 -15.34 2.44
N PRO A 43 -13.14 -16.24 1.87
CA PRO A 43 -13.13 -17.66 2.22
C PRO A 43 -11.74 -18.31 2.11
N ASP A 44 -10.95 -17.88 1.13
CA ASP A 44 -9.62 -18.40 0.84
C ASP A 44 -8.51 -17.82 1.74
N PHE A 45 -8.84 -16.93 2.67
CA PHE A 45 -7.86 -16.22 3.48
C PHE A 45 -6.92 -17.17 4.22
N LEU A 46 -7.45 -18.22 4.87
CA LEU A 46 -6.64 -19.20 5.60
C LEU A 46 -5.65 -19.92 4.69
N THR A 47 -6.04 -20.19 3.43
CA THR A 47 -5.17 -20.78 2.41
C THR A 47 -4.03 -19.84 2.06
N TRP A 48 -4.32 -18.56 1.83
CA TRP A 48 -3.30 -17.54 1.51
C TRP A 48 -2.37 -17.27 2.70
N GLN A 49 -2.90 -17.24 3.91
CA GLN A 49 -2.13 -17.07 5.15
C GLN A 49 -1.13 -18.23 5.32
N ARG A 50 -1.57 -19.48 5.15
CA ARG A 50 -0.69 -20.66 5.21
C ARG A 50 0.38 -20.65 4.11
N ARG A 51 0.03 -20.21 2.90
CA ARG A 51 0.97 -20.05 1.79
C ARG A 51 1.91 -18.85 1.98
N GLY A 52 1.59 -17.93 2.88
CA GLY A 52 2.35 -16.71 3.16
C GLY A 52 2.32 -15.68 2.02
N THR A 53 1.34 -15.79 1.11
CA THR A 53 1.20 -14.93 -0.08
C THR A 53 -0.27 -14.71 -0.44
N LEU A 54 -0.67 -13.43 -0.57
CA LEU A 54 -1.95 -13.01 -1.13
C LEU A 54 -1.84 -12.90 -2.65
N PRO A 55 -2.80 -13.40 -3.45
CA PRO A 55 -2.77 -13.22 -4.90
C PRO A 55 -2.88 -11.74 -5.28
N ASP A 56 -2.00 -11.27 -6.18
CA ASP A 56 -1.97 -9.88 -6.65
C ASP A 56 -3.32 -9.42 -7.25
N VAL A 57 -4.08 -10.34 -7.85
CA VAL A 57 -5.41 -10.08 -8.40
C VAL A 57 -6.41 -9.72 -7.31
N VAL A 58 -6.33 -10.37 -6.15
CA VAL A 58 -7.21 -10.09 -5.00
C VAL A 58 -6.87 -8.73 -4.39
N ALA A 59 -5.57 -8.45 -4.19
CA ALA A 59 -5.11 -7.15 -3.72
C ALA A 59 -5.56 -6.01 -4.67
N LYS A 60 -5.42 -6.21 -5.98
CA LYS A 60 -5.88 -5.25 -6.99
C LYS A 60 -7.39 -5.02 -6.88
N LYS A 61 -8.20 -6.07 -6.80
CA LYS A 61 -9.66 -5.98 -6.69
C LYS A 61 -10.09 -5.19 -5.45
N LEU A 62 -9.43 -5.42 -4.32
CA LEU A 62 -9.68 -4.67 -3.09
C LEU A 62 -9.40 -3.17 -3.24
N ILE A 63 -8.22 -2.83 -3.76
CA ILE A 63 -7.83 -1.42 -3.98
C ILE A 63 -8.75 -0.74 -5.00
N ASP A 64 -9.08 -1.41 -6.10
CA ASP A 64 -9.98 -0.89 -7.14
C ASP A 64 -11.40 -0.64 -6.60
N ALA A 65 -11.89 -1.50 -5.70
CA ALA A 65 -13.19 -1.31 -5.05
C ALA A 65 -13.20 -0.15 -4.06
N LEU A 66 -12.03 0.18 -3.46
CA LEU A 66 -11.90 1.28 -2.51
C LEU A 66 -11.59 2.62 -3.18
N LYS A 67 -10.96 2.62 -4.35
CA LYS A 67 -10.58 3.82 -5.10
C LYS A 67 -11.68 4.87 -5.31
N PRO A 68 -12.96 4.52 -5.55
CA PRO A 68 -14.02 5.51 -5.77
C PRO A 68 -14.44 6.28 -4.51
N TYR A 69 -14.10 5.83 -3.30
CA TYR A 69 -14.50 6.53 -2.08
C TYR A 69 -13.75 7.87 -1.95
N PRO A 70 -14.42 8.99 -1.63
CA PRO A 70 -13.79 10.32 -1.54
C PRO A 70 -12.57 10.39 -0.60
N ARG A 71 -12.57 9.57 0.46
CA ARG A 71 -11.45 9.46 1.40
C ARG A 71 -10.16 8.91 0.79
N PHE A 72 -10.26 8.21 -0.34
CA PHE A 72 -9.14 7.56 -1.03
C PHE A 72 -8.93 8.08 -2.46
N SER A 73 -9.83 8.93 -2.97
CA SER A 73 -9.78 9.49 -4.32
C SER A 73 -8.67 10.53 -4.47
N ASP A 74 -8.46 10.97 -5.71
CA ASP A 74 -7.56 12.09 -6.09
C ASP A 74 -6.08 11.96 -5.68
N GLN A 75 -5.66 10.76 -5.26
CA GLN A 75 -4.24 10.45 -5.16
C GLN A 75 -3.69 9.96 -6.52
N PRO A 76 -2.41 10.21 -6.81
CA PRO A 76 -1.79 9.71 -8.04
C PRO A 76 -1.81 8.18 -8.19
N VAL A 77 -1.76 7.70 -9.43
CA VAL A 77 -1.86 6.26 -9.77
C VAL A 77 -0.84 5.40 -9.03
N TRP A 78 0.39 5.89 -8.86
CA TRP A 78 1.47 5.16 -8.20
C TRP A 78 1.18 4.84 -6.71
N TYR A 79 0.35 5.63 -6.03
CA TYR A 79 -0.05 5.32 -4.65
C TYR A 79 -0.95 4.09 -4.59
N TYR A 80 -1.87 3.91 -5.54
CA TYR A 80 -2.68 2.68 -5.59
C TYR A 80 -1.84 1.44 -5.91
N ILE A 81 -0.85 1.57 -6.81
CA ILE A 81 0.10 0.48 -7.10
C ILE A 81 0.92 0.14 -5.86
N SER A 82 1.41 1.16 -5.14
CA SER A 82 2.11 0.98 -3.88
C SER A 82 1.23 0.30 -2.83
N ALA A 83 -0.01 0.73 -2.67
CA ALA A 83 -0.97 0.14 -1.74
C ALA A 83 -1.25 -1.33 -2.08
N GLN A 84 -1.44 -1.66 -3.35
CA GLN A 84 -1.61 -3.05 -3.80
C GLN A 84 -0.41 -3.91 -3.37
N LYS A 85 0.81 -3.45 -3.63
CA LYS A 85 2.02 -4.17 -3.23
C LYS A 85 2.14 -4.28 -1.72
N GLN A 86 1.85 -3.22 -0.98
CA GLN A 86 1.88 -3.25 0.48
C GLN A 86 0.90 -4.29 1.03
N VAL A 87 -0.32 -4.34 0.52
CA VAL A 87 -1.33 -5.34 0.93
C VAL A 87 -0.89 -6.76 0.58
N THR A 88 -0.28 -6.98 -0.60
CA THR A 88 0.26 -8.30 -0.99
C THR A 88 1.36 -8.77 -0.03
N TYR A 89 2.26 -7.88 0.39
CA TYR A 89 3.44 -8.25 1.19
C TYR A 89 3.22 -8.17 2.70
N THR A 90 2.21 -7.42 3.16
CA THR A 90 1.94 -7.29 4.59
C THR A 90 1.40 -8.60 5.12
N ARG A 91 2.22 -9.29 5.90
CA ARG A 91 1.83 -10.51 6.60
C ARG A 91 1.21 -10.11 7.93
N ARG A 92 -0.01 -10.57 8.19
CA ARG A 92 -0.56 -10.56 9.54
C ARG A 92 0.13 -11.68 10.32
N VAL A 93 1.13 -11.33 11.12
CA VAL A 93 1.73 -12.22 12.11
C VAL A 93 0.81 -12.17 13.33
N GLU A 94 -0.07 -13.16 13.49
CA GLU A 94 -0.68 -13.40 14.79
C GLU A 94 0.41 -14.01 15.67
N TYR A 95 0.91 -13.21 16.62
CA TYR A 95 1.64 -13.78 17.75
C TYR A 95 0.66 -14.69 18.48
N LEU A 96 0.91 -16.00 18.41
CA LEU A 96 0.35 -16.97 19.34
C LEU A 96 0.89 -16.58 20.72
N TYR A 97 0.07 -15.88 21.50
CA TYR A 97 0.20 -15.77 22.95
C TYR A 97 -0.91 -16.60 23.58
#